data_AF-A0A3P7P028-F1
#
_entry.id   AF-A0A3P7P028-F1
#
_cell.length_a   1.000
_cell.length_b   1.000
_cell.length_c   1.000
_cell.angle_alpha   90.00
_cell.angle_beta   90.00
_cell.angle_gamma   90.00
#
_symmetry.space_group_name_H-M   'P 1'
#
loop_
_entity.id
_entity.type
_entity.pdbx_description
1 polymer ?
#
loop_
_entity_poly.entity_id
_entity_poly.type
_entity_poly.pdbx_seq_one_letter_code
_entity_poly.pdbx_strand_id
1 'polypeptide(L)'
;MQNMWRGMDGKAYDGPIAAIHIRRTDKIISEARSHTVAEFMFYVECFFNMKEAEYGLETGSANPPAWSRRRRLFLASDDALAFREAQSQYPRNEFIGRQRKGSQVDDRRSTEGVFAITLDLHLLCSADFLIGTGSSYICRLACELASLKSQSQGDAAFQWHTVDAMYECSFSRKRWWRAIADFKQEGVKLGDHVNILSTQWDAFEQTGWLLYRYRDTVLPA
;
A
#
# COMPACT_ATOMS: atom_id res chain seq x y z
N MET A 1 16.00 15.28 -3.21
CA MET A 1 16.27 14.28 -2.15
C MET A 1 16.12 14.84 -0.74
N GLN A 2 16.63 16.04 -0.44
CA GLN A 2 16.55 16.63 0.91
C GLN A 2 15.13 16.98 1.41
N ASN A 3 14.09 16.97 0.57
CA ASN A 3 12.80 17.58 0.95
C ASN A 3 11.84 16.62 1.68
N MET A 4 11.88 15.30 1.43
CA MET A 4 11.05 14.34 2.19
C MET A 4 11.47 14.25 3.65
N TRP A 5 12.76 14.38 3.91
CA TRP A 5 13.36 14.28 5.24
C TRP A 5 13.77 15.66 5.79
N ARG A 6 13.28 16.76 5.20
CA ARG A 6 13.37 18.10 5.80
C ARG A 6 11.98 18.58 6.20
N GLY A 7 11.84 19.04 7.44
CA GLY A 7 10.70 19.77 7.96
C GLY A 7 10.39 21.03 7.14
N MET A 8 9.17 21.54 7.26
CA MET A 8 8.80 22.86 6.71
C MET A 8 9.65 24.00 7.30
N ASP A 9 10.26 23.77 8.47
CA ASP A 9 11.21 24.67 9.15
C ASP A 9 12.65 24.51 8.66
N GLY A 10 12.91 23.62 7.70
CA GLY A 10 14.22 23.34 7.13
C GLY A 10 15.09 22.37 7.94
N LYS A 11 14.64 21.91 9.11
CA LYS A 11 15.35 20.92 9.94
C LYS A 11 15.20 19.51 9.39
N ALA A 12 16.07 18.58 9.77
CA ALA A 12 15.88 17.17 9.43
C ALA A 12 14.63 16.63 10.13
N TYR A 13 13.76 15.96 9.38
CA TYR A 13 12.64 15.20 9.91
C TYR A 13 13.17 13.83 10.34
N ASP A 14 12.93 13.47 11.58
CA ASP A 14 13.43 12.27 12.25
C ASP A 14 12.34 11.20 12.47
N GLY A 15 11.11 11.47 12.00
CA GLY A 15 10.01 10.53 12.08
C GLY A 15 9.93 9.57 10.90
N PRO A 16 9.08 8.53 11.02
CA PRO A 16 8.77 7.67 9.89
C PRO A 16 7.89 8.41 8.86
N ILE A 17 7.96 7.96 7.61
CA ILE A 17 7.17 8.47 6.49
C ILE A 17 6.39 7.31 5.87
N ALA A 18 5.07 7.50 5.72
CA ALA A 18 4.23 6.59 4.94
C ALA A 18 4.02 7.13 3.51
N ALA A 19 3.93 6.26 2.52
CA ALA A 19 3.63 6.59 1.14
C ALA A 19 2.29 5.98 0.73
N ILE A 20 1.46 6.78 0.06
CA ILE A 20 0.16 6.37 -0.47
C ILE A 20 0.19 6.51 -2.00
N HIS A 21 -0.18 5.45 -2.70
CA HIS A 21 -0.43 5.49 -4.15
C HIS A 21 -1.91 5.22 -4.46
N ILE A 22 -2.61 6.27 -4.90
CA ILE A 22 -4.03 6.21 -5.27
C ILE A 22 -4.18 6.38 -6.79
N ARG A 23 -4.69 5.35 -7.47
CA ARG A 23 -4.92 5.35 -8.92
C ARG A 23 -6.41 5.39 -9.21
N ARG A 24 -6.93 6.50 -9.77
CA ARG A 24 -8.38 6.68 -10.00
C ARG A 24 -8.79 6.78 -11.47
N THR A 25 -8.12 7.55 -12.34
CA THR A 25 -8.76 8.07 -13.58
C THR A 25 -9.38 7.03 -14.54
N ASP A 26 -8.63 6.54 -15.52
CA ASP A 26 -9.05 5.52 -16.51
C ASP A 26 -9.22 4.14 -15.86
N LYS A 27 -8.52 3.91 -14.74
CA LYS A 27 -8.52 2.61 -14.07
C LYS A 27 -9.86 2.28 -13.42
N ILE A 28 -10.60 3.28 -12.90
CA ILE A 28 -11.96 3.08 -12.39
C ILE A 28 -12.94 2.70 -13.51
N ILE A 29 -12.69 3.13 -14.75
CA ILE A 29 -13.60 2.91 -15.88
C ILE A 29 -13.46 1.50 -16.44
N SER A 30 -12.27 0.89 -16.38
CA SER A 30 -11.99 -0.38 -17.08
C SER A 30 -11.45 -1.53 -16.21
N GLU A 31 -10.89 -1.26 -15.02
CA GLU A 31 -10.01 -2.25 -14.36
C GLU A 31 -10.20 -2.40 -12.85
N ALA A 32 -10.64 -1.38 -12.11
CA ALA A 32 -10.62 -1.38 -10.64
C ALA A 32 -11.83 -0.69 -10.01
N ARG A 33 -12.13 -1.04 -8.75
CA ARG A 33 -13.09 -0.30 -7.92
C ARG A 33 -12.49 1.03 -7.46
N SER A 34 -13.33 2.03 -7.27
CA SER A 34 -12.90 3.30 -6.66
C SER A 34 -12.65 3.09 -5.17
N HIS A 35 -11.44 3.43 -4.72
CA HIS A 35 -11.05 3.37 -3.32
C HIS A 35 -11.04 4.78 -2.69
N THR A 36 -11.61 4.89 -1.50
CA THR A 36 -11.68 6.15 -0.74
C THR A 36 -10.35 6.42 -0.07
N VAL A 37 -10.01 7.69 0.21
CA VAL A 37 -8.76 7.99 0.95
C VAL A 37 -8.76 7.33 2.34
N ALA A 38 -9.95 7.17 2.95
CA ALA A 38 -10.11 6.56 4.25
C ALA A 38 -9.61 5.11 4.33
N GLU A 39 -9.78 4.31 3.26
CA GLU A 39 -9.29 2.93 3.22
C GLU A 39 -7.76 2.87 3.34
N PHE A 40 -7.05 3.78 2.67
CA PHE A 40 -5.59 3.88 2.79
C PHE A 40 -5.17 4.40 4.15
N MET A 41 -5.87 5.41 4.66
CA MET A 41 -5.54 6.06 5.93
C MET A 41 -5.73 5.13 7.13
N PHE A 42 -6.64 4.15 7.07
CA PHE A 42 -6.74 3.11 8.09
C PHE A 42 -5.40 2.40 8.32
N TYR A 43 -4.78 1.89 7.26
CA TYR A 43 -3.49 1.19 7.35
C TYR A 43 -2.34 2.13 7.73
N VAL A 44 -2.38 3.38 7.28
CA VAL A 44 -1.40 4.38 7.69
C VAL A 44 -1.47 4.67 9.18
N GLU A 45 -2.67 4.80 9.74
CA GLU A 45 -2.86 5.00 11.18
C GLU A 45 -2.34 3.79 11.97
N CYS A 46 -2.63 2.56 11.51
CA CYS A 46 -2.04 1.35 12.09
C CYS A 46 -0.50 1.38 12.08
N PHE A 47 0.10 1.76 10.96
CA PHE A 47 1.55 1.89 10.83
C PHE A 47 2.14 2.90 11.83
N PHE A 48 1.59 4.11 11.91
CA PHE A 48 2.11 5.11 12.85
C PHE A 48 1.88 4.72 14.31
N ASN A 49 0.74 4.09 14.64
CA ASN A 49 0.49 3.60 15.99
C ASN A 49 1.51 2.51 16.39
N MET A 50 1.86 1.61 15.45
CA MET A 50 2.92 0.63 15.66
C MET A 50 4.27 1.31 15.91
N LYS A 51 4.62 2.34 15.12
CA LYS A 51 5.86 3.11 15.30
C LYS A 51 5.92 3.88 16.63
N GLU A 52 4.78 4.38 17.10
CA GLU A 52 4.69 5.03 18.42
C GLU A 52 4.89 4.02 19.55
N ALA A 53 4.35 2.81 19.40
CA ALA A 53 4.56 1.72 20.36
C ALA A 53 6.03 1.23 20.37
N GLU A 54 6.64 1.04 19.21
CA GLU A 54 8.06 0.71 19.07
C GLU A 54 8.93 1.75 19.79
N TYR A 55 8.70 3.04 19.54
CA TYR A 55 9.42 4.12 20.20
C TYR A 55 9.27 4.09 21.73
N GLY A 56 8.05 3.85 22.24
CA GLY A 56 7.79 3.74 23.67
C GLY A 56 8.55 2.58 24.32
N LEU A 57 8.61 1.43 23.64
CA LEU A 57 9.35 0.25 24.10
C LEU A 57 10.87 0.47 24.08
N GLU A 58 11.40 1.14 23.05
CA GLU A 58 12.83 1.40 22.90
C GLU A 58 13.35 2.44 23.90
N THR A 59 12.55 3.49 24.16
CA THR A 59 12.98 4.62 24.99
C THR A 59 12.52 4.53 26.45
N GLY A 60 11.54 3.68 26.76
CA GLY A 60 10.87 3.62 28.06
C GLY A 60 10.04 4.89 28.37
N SER A 61 9.84 5.77 27.39
CA SER A 61 9.07 7.01 27.54
C SER A 61 7.58 6.76 27.38
N ALA A 62 6.77 7.26 28.32
CA ALA A 62 5.31 7.33 28.17
C ALA A 62 4.84 8.48 27.25
N ASN A 63 5.74 9.44 26.93
CA ASN A 63 5.42 10.54 26.04
C ASN A 63 5.62 10.12 24.58
N PRO A 64 4.68 10.48 23.68
CA PRO A 64 4.82 10.19 22.26
C PRO A 64 5.97 11.01 21.65
N PRO A 65 6.62 10.49 20.59
CA PRO A 65 7.69 11.19 19.90
C PRO A 65 7.19 12.48 19.24
N ALA A 66 8.12 13.41 18.97
CA ALA A 66 7.77 14.73 18.43
C ALA A 66 7.00 14.65 17.10
N TRP A 67 7.38 13.70 16.24
CA TRP A 67 6.76 13.47 14.94
C TRP A 67 5.30 12.98 15.04
N SER A 68 4.86 12.42 16.17
CA SER A 68 3.46 12.00 16.35
C SER A 68 2.47 13.15 16.23
N ARG A 69 2.89 14.38 16.54
CA ARG A 69 2.01 15.56 16.42
C ARG A 69 1.70 15.89 14.97
N ARG A 70 2.62 15.58 14.05
CA ARG A 70 2.51 15.89 12.63
C ARG A 70 3.14 14.78 11.81
N ARG A 71 2.33 13.76 11.55
CA ARG A 71 2.72 12.57 10.78
C ARG A 71 2.87 12.93 9.31
N ARG A 72 3.97 12.50 8.69
CA ARG A 72 4.33 12.86 7.33
C ARG A 72 3.95 11.75 6.35
N LEU A 73 3.29 12.14 5.26
CA LEU A 73 2.88 11.22 4.23
C LEU A 73 3.29 11.72 2.86
N PHE A 74 3.75 10.84 2.00
CA PHE A 74 3.86 11.11 0.58
C PHE A 74 2.61 10.58 -0.14
N LEU A 75 1.94 11.42 -0.94
CA LEU A 75 0.78 11.03 -1.73
C LEU A 75 1.09 11.16 -3.22
N ALA A 76 1.01 10.04 -3.93
CA ALA A 76 1.02 9.98 -5.39
C ALA A 76 -0.37 9.60 -5.90
N SER A 77 -0.93 10.45 -6.76
CA SER A 77 -2.19 10.17 -7.44
C SER A 77 -2.26 10.87 -8.78
N ASP A 78 -2.97 10.24 -9.71
CA ASP A 78 -3.38 10.81 -10.99
C ASP A 78 -4.63 11.70 -10.89
N ASP A 79 -5.32 11.70 -9.74
CA ASP A 79 -6.52 12.47 -9.48
C ASP A 79 -6.28 13.60 -8.46
N ALA A 80 -6.59 14.83 -8.86
CA ALA A 80 -6.48 16.02 -8.00
C ALA A 80 -7.42 15.96 -6.78
N LEU A 81 -8.57 15.30 -6.91
CA LEU A 81 -9.56 15.20 -5.85
C LEU A 81 -9.03 14.37 -4.68
N ALA A 82 -8.21 13.36 -4.92
CA ALA A 82 -7.57 12.57 -3.87
C ALA A 82 -6.72 13.45 -2.93
N PHE A 83 -5.98 14.43 -3.47
CA PHE A 83 -5.20 15.36 -2.65
C PHE A 83 -6.11 16.27 -1.81
N ARG A 84 -7.21 16.77 -2.38
CA ARG A 84 -8.16 17.63 -1.65
C ARG A 84 -8.90 16.87 -0.55
N GLU A 85 -9.30 15.63 -0.85
CA GLU A 85 -9.94 14.72 0.10
C GLU A 85 -9.00 14.43 1.27
N ALA A 86 -7.75 14.05 0.98
CA ALA A 86 -6.74 13.77 1.99
C ALA A 86 -6.46 14.98 2.91
N GLN A 87 -6.23 16.16 2.33
CA GLN A 87 -5.93 17.37 3.10
C GLN A 87 -7.13 17.86 3.93
N SER A 88 -8.36 17.68 3.44
CA SER A 88 -9.56 18.13 4.15
C SER A 88 -9.97 17.18 5.29
N GLN A 89 -9.88 15.87 5.06
CA GLN A 89 -10.29 14.87 6.06
C GLN A 89 -9.21 14.58 7.11
N TYR A 90 -7.92 14.78 6.78
CA TYR A 90 -6.79 14.41 7.65
C TYR A 90 -5.84 15.61 7.90
N PRO A 91 -6.31 16.69 8.55
CA PRO A 91 -5.53 17.91 8.75
C PRO A 91 -4.32 17.77 9.69
N ARG A 92 -4.28 16.71 10.52
CA ARG A 92 -3.14 16.40 11.39
C ARG A 92 -1.91 15.94 10.58
N ASN A 93 -2.14 15.43 9.38
CA ASN A 93 -1.13 14.83 8.55
C ASN A 93 -0.50 15.85 7.60
N GLU A 94 0.82 15.77 7.43
CA GLU A 94 1.54 16.56 6.44
C GLU A 94 1.67 15.76 5.14
N PHE A 95 0.80 16.06 4.17
CA PHE A 95 0.86 15.46 2.85
C PHE A 95 1.90 16.17 1.96
N ILE A 96 2.94 15.42 1.60
CA ILE A 96 3.93 15.77 0.57
C ILE A 96 3.43 15.23 -0.76
N GLY A 97 3.41 16.10 -1.76
CA GLY A 97 3.02 15.73 -3.12
C GLY A 97 2.03 16.71 -3.70
N ARG A 98 1.87 16.64 -5.02
CA ARG A 98 0.86 17.37 -5.78
C ARG A 98 0.59 16.60 -7.05
N GLN A 99 -0.60 16.76 -7.61
CA GLN A 99 -0.87 16.27 -8.96
C GLN A 99 0.13 16.93 -9.92
N ARG A 100 0.89 16.10 -10.66
CA ARG A 100 1.78 16.58 -11.72
C ARG A 100 1.03 16.54 -13.04
N LYS A 101 1.34 17.48 -13.94
CA LYS A 101 0.76 17.52 -15.29
C LYS A 101 0.95 16.19 -16.03
N GLY A 102 2.16 15.63 -15.97
CA GLY A 102 2.50 14.33 -16.58
C GLY A 102 1.75 13.12 -16.01
N SER A 103 1.02 13.25 -14.90
CA SER A 103 0.17 12.18 -14.35
C SER A 103 -1.21 12.14 -15.03
N GLN A 104 -1.59 13.19 -15.78
CA GLN A 104 -2.83 13.25 -16.56
C GLN A 104 -2.76 12.31 -17.76
N VAL A 105 -3.90 11.67 -18.09
CA VAL A 105 -4.00 10.61 -19.11
C VAL A 105 -3.36 11.03 -20.44
N ASP A 106 -3.60 12.27 -20.87
CA ASP A 106 -3.15 12.78 -22.18
C ASP A 106 -1.64 12.99 -22.23
N ASP A 107 -1.01 13.32 -21.10
CA ASP A 107 0.41 13.67 -21.01
C ASP A 107 1.29 12.50 -20.51
N ARG A 108 0.74 11.33 -20.17
CA ARG A 108 1.52 10.25 -19.54
C ARG A 108 2.66 9.71 -20.39
N ARG A 109 2.53 9.82 -21.72
CA ARG A 109 3.52 9.33 -22.69
C ARG A 109 4.56 10.40 -23.05
N SER A 110 4.43 11.62 -22.54
CA SER A 110 5.43 12.66 -22.74
C SER A 110 6.66 12.43 -21.87
N THR A 111 7.74 13.15 -22.16
CA THR A 111 8.94 13.18 -21.32
C THR A 111 8.60 13.62 -19.89
N GLU A 112 7.68 14.58 -19.75
CA GLU A 112 7.16 15.04 -18.46
C GLU A 112 6.38 13.95 -17.73
N GLY A 113 5.60 13.14 -18.45
CA GLY A 113 4.89 11.98 -17.91
C GLY A 113 5.83 10.92 -17.36
N VAL A 114 6.85 10.54 -18.15
CA VAL A 114 7.88 9.57 -17.74
C VAL A 114 8.67 10.10 -16.53
N PHE A 115 9.03 11.37 -16.53
CA PHE A 115 9.70 11.99 -15.39
C PHE A 115 8.81 12.00 -14.14
N ALA A 116 7.54 12.38 -14.29
CA ALA A 116 6.59 12.45 -13.19
C ALA A 116 6.41 11.08 -12.51
N ILE A 117 6.19 10.02 -13.30
CA ILE A 117 5.98 8.69 -12.75
C ILE A 117 7.26 8.09 -12.16
N THR A 118 8.43 8.38 -12.76
CA THR A 118 9.72 7.94 -12.21
C THR A 118 10.00 8.60 -10.87
N LEU A 119 9.70 9.89 -10.75
CA LEU A 119 9.82 10.62 -9.49
C LEU A 119 8.84 10.08 -8.44
N ASP A 120 7.59 9.79 -8.81
CA ASP A 120 6.61 9.18 -7.91
C ASP A 120 7.06 7.81 -7.43
N LEU A 121 7.48 6.93 -8.33
CA LEU A 121 8.03 5.61 -7.96
C LEU A 121 9.20 5.75 -6.99
N HIS A 122 10.14 6.64 -7.27
CA HIS A 122 11.29 6.88 -6.40
C HIS A 122 10.87 7.34 -4.99
N LEU A 123 9.90 8.26 -4.89
CA LEU A 123 9.41 8.77 -3.61
C LEU A 123 8.54 7.75 -2.86
N LEU A 124 7.69 6.99 -3.57
CA LEU A 124 6.92 5.87 -3.01
C LEU A 124 7.85 4.83 -2.38
N CYS A 125 8.88 4.43 -3.11
CA CYS A 125 9.85 3.48 -2.59
C CYS A 125 10.61 4.05 -1.40
N SER A 126 10.87 5.38 -1.35
CA SER A 126 11.66 6.07 -0.32
C SER A 126 11.00 6.19 1.06
N ALA A 127 9.74 5.83 1.20
CA ALA A 127 9.04 5.79 2.47
C ALA A 127 9.39 4.55 3.31
N ASP A 128 9.06 4.59 4.60
CA ASP A 128 9.21 3.47 5.55
C ASP A 128 8.04 2.49 5.47
N PHE A 129 6.90 2.95 4.94
CA PHE A 129 5.72 2.14 4.69
C PHE A 129 5.03 2.57 3.40
N LEU A 130 4.59 1.62 2.58
CA LEU A 130 3.90 1.88 1.32
C LEU A 130 2.50 1.25 1.32
N ILE A 131 1.47 2.04 1.03
CA ILE A 131 0.11 1.57 0.81
C ILE A 131 -0.36 1.98 -0.59
N GLY A 132 -1.02 1.08 -1.30
CA GLY A 132 -1.62 1.42 -2.59
C GLY A 132 -2.63 0.40 -3.08
N THR A 133 -2.92 0.43 -4.38
CA THR A 133 -3.79 -0.55 -5.03
C THR A 133 -2.95 -1.61 -5.76
N GLY A 134 -3.03 -2.86 -5.33
CA GLY A 134 -2.37 -4.01 -5.94
C GLY A 134 -2.78 -4.25 -7.39
N SER A 135 -3.99 -3.81 -7.79
CA SER A 135 -4.39 -3.79 -9.20
C SER A 135 -3.54 -2.84 -10.07
N SER A 136 -2.84 -1.86 -9.48
CA SER A 136 -1.97 -0.92 -10.19
C SER A 136 -0.57 -1.50 -10.43
N TYR A 137 -0.15 -1.56 -11.70
CA TYR A 137 1.23 -1.91 -12.07
C TYR A 137 2.28 -1.01 -11.40
N ILE A 138 1.97 0.28 -11.23
CA ILE A 138 2.86 1.23 -10.56
C ILE A 138 3.01 0.88 -9.08
N CYS A 139 1.91 0.51 -8.41
CA CYS A 139 1.98 0.11 -7.01
C CYS A 139 2.75 -1.20 -6.84
N ARG A 140 2.49 -2.19 -7.70
CA ARG A 140 3.22 -3.47 -7.66
C ARG A 140 4.72 -3.27 -7.87
N LEU A 141 5.10 -2.47 -8.88
CA LEU A 141 6.50 -2.12 -9.09
C LEU A 141 7.10 -1.40 -7.88
N ALA A 142 6.35 -0.49 -7.24
CA ALA A 142 6.81 0.17 -6.02
C ALA A 142 6.99 -0.82 -4.86
N CYS A 143 6.08 -1.79 -4.66
CA CYS A 143 6.23 -2.84 -3.65
C CYS A 143 7.44 -3.73 -3.90
N GLU A 144 7.67 -4.12 -5.17
CA GLU A 144 8.84 -4.91 -5.58
C GLU A 144 10.14 -4.16 -5.28
N LEU A 145 10.22 -2.90 -5.71
CA LEU A 145 11.40 -2.06 -5.47
C LEU A 145 11.60 -1.72 -3.99
N ALA A 146 10.52 -1.49 -3.24
CA ALA A 146 10.58 -1.30 -1.79
C ALA A 146 11.13 -2.55 -1.09
N SER A 147 10.73 -3.74 -1.54
CA SER A 147 11.22 -5.02 -0.99
C SER A 147 12.74 -5.21 -1.19
N LEU A 148 13.34 -4.57 -2.20
CA LEU A 148 14.79 -4.61 -2.44
C LEU A 148 15.61 -3.74 -1.46
N LYS A 149 14.96 -2.88 -0.67
CA LYS A 149 15.63 -2.00 0.30
C LYS A 149 16.20 -2.72 1.52
N SER A 150 15.99 -4.04 1.58
CA SER A 150 16.45 -4.98 2.60
C SER A 150 17.91 -4.82 3.06
N GLN A 151 18.81 -4.27 2.24
CA GLN A 151 20.23 -4.12 2.64
C GLN A 151 20.44 -3.23 3.89
N SER A 152 19.51 -2.36 4.28
CA SER A 152 19.60 -1.58 5.53
C SER A 152 18.49 -1.84 6.56
N GLN A 153 17.43 -2.59 6.21
CA GLN A 153 16.22 -2.71 7.04
C GLN A 153 15.76 -4.15 7.35
N GLY A 154 16.44 -5.19 6.85
CA GLY A 154 16.05 -6.58 7.11
C GLY A 154 14.94 -7.07 6.16
N ASP A 155 13.95 -7.80 6.67
CA ASP A 155 12.82 -8.30 5.87
C ASP A 155 11.77 -7.19 5.64
N ALA A 156 11.71 -6.71 4.39
CA ALA A 156 10.81 -5.64 3.96
C ALA A 156 9.43 -6.15 3.48
N ALA A 157 9.14 -7.46 3.58
CA ALA A 157 7.90 -8.05 3.07
C ALA A 157 6.63 -7.44 3.70
N PHE A 158 6.72 -6.92 4.93
CA PHE A 158 5.60 -6.31 5.66
C PHE A 158 5.65 -4.78 5.69
N GLN A 159 6.56 -4.15 4.94
CA GLN A 159 6.68 -2.69 4.83
C GLN A 159 5.77 -2.11 3.75
N TRP A 160 4.92 -2.92 3.15
CA TRP A 160 3.92 -2.46 2.20
C TRP A 160 2.62 -3.24 2.36
N HIS A 161 1.52 -2.63 1.96
CA HIS A 161 0.19 -3.23 1.93
C HIS A 161 -0.59 -2.76 0.71
N THR A 162 -1.63 -3.50 0.32
CA THR A 162 -2.50 -3.16 -0.80
C THR A 162 -3.95 -3.24 -0.36
N VAL A 163 -4.81 -2.32 -0.85
CA VAL A 163 -6.20 -2.24 -0.36
C VAL A 163 -7.19 -3.17 -1.08
N ASP A 164 -6.81 -3.74 -2.22
CA ASP A 164 -7.74 -4.37 -3.17
C ASP A 164 -7.35 -5.77 -3.64
N ALA A 165 -6.06 -6.07 -3.73
CA ALA A 165 -5.58 -7.36 -4.23
C ALA A 165 -4.28 -7.76 -3.55
N MET A 166 -4.09 -9.07 -3.34
CA MET A 166 -2.79 -9.62 -2.98
C MET A 166 -1.74 -9.31 -4.05
N TYR A 167 -0.47 -9.32 -3.66
CA TYR A 167 0.62 -9.20 -4.62
C TYR A 167 0.57 -10.32 -5.67
N GLU A 168 0.61 -9.92 -6.94
CA GLU A 168 0.68 -10.80 -8.09
C GLU A 168 1.65 -10.28 -9.15
N CYS A 169 2.40 -11.19 -9.76
CA CYS A 169 3.18 -10.91 -10.95
C CYS A 169 2.42 -11.45 -12.17
N SER A 170 2.21 -10.59 -13.18
CA SER A 170 1.53 -10.99 -14.41
C SER A 170 2.24 -12.18 -15.07
N PHE A 171 1.47 -13.10 -15.63
CA PHE A 171 1.96 -14.33 -16.27
C PHE A 171 2.65 -15.33 -15.30
N SER A 172 2.49 -15.14 -13.99
CA SER A 172 2.88 -16.16 -13.01
C SER A 172 1.95 -17.38 -13.05
N ARG A 173 2.47 -18.53 -12.59
CA ARG A 173 1.64 -19.72 -12.39
C ARG A 173 0.65 -19.48 -11.25
N LYS A 174 -0.49 -20.17 -11.29
CA LYS A 174 -1.44 -20.19 -10.17
C LYS A 174 -0.69 -20.50 -8.86
N ARG A 175 -0.87 -19.64 -7.87
CA ARG A 175 -0.34 -19.81 -6.52
C ARG A 175 -1.22 -20.81 -5.77
N TRP A 176 -0.60 -21.82 -5.18
CA TRP A 176 -1.28 -22.82 -4.36
C TRP A 176 -0.90 -22.61 -2.91
N TRP A 177 -1.91 -22.58 -2.05
CA TRP A 177 -1.80 -22.54 -0.62
C TRP A 177 -2.23 -23.88 -0.05
N ARG A 178 -1.67 -24.26 1.10
CA ARG A 178 -2.02 -25.51 1.78
C ARG A 178 -2.86 -25.17 3.01
N ALA A 179 -4.05 -25.75 3.10
CA ALA A 179 -4.88 -25.61 4.28
C ALA A 179 -4.15 -26.17 5.52
N ILE A 180 -4.09 -25.36 6.59
CA ILE A 180 -3.47 -25.73 7.88
C ILE A 180 -4.51 -26.11 8.94
N ALA A 181 -5.79 -26.15 8.57
CA ALA A 181 -6.91 -26.51 9.42
C ALA A 181 -8.03 -27.17 8.60
N ASP A 182 -8.94 -27.87 9.29
CA ASP A 182 -10.14 -28.44 8.70
C ASP A 182 -11.28 -27.40 8.67
N PHE A 183 -11.83 -27.13 7.48
CA PHE A 183 -12.99 -26.28 7.26
C PHE A 183 -14.17 -27.14 6.79
N LYS A 184 -14.92 -27.68 7.77
CA LYS A 184 -15.95 -28.71 7.54
C LYS A 184 -17.13 -28.24 6.71
N GLN A 185 -17.53 -26.96 6.80
CA GLN A 185 -18.71 -26.44 6.10
C GLN A 185 -18.42 -26.29 4.61
N GLU A 186 -17.17 -25.95 4.29
CA GLU A 186 -16.63 -25.69 2.96
C GLU A 186 -16.05 -26.96 2.31
N GLY A 187 -15.87 -28.02 3.13
CA GLY A 187 -15.38 -29.31 2.69
C GLY A 187 -13.87 -29.34 2.46
N VAL A 188 -13.11 -28.47 3.13
CA VAL A 188 -11.65 -28.40 3.03
C VAL A 188 -11.02 -29.09 4.22
N LYS A 189 -10.04 -29.96 3.97
CA LYS A 189 -9.29 -30.69 4.97
C LYS A 189 -7.88 -30.14 5.11
N LEU A 190 -7.29 -30.38 6.27
CA LEU A 190 -5.88 -30.18 6.52
C LEU A 190 -5.03 -30.83 5.40
N GLY A 191 -4.19 -30.02 4.75
CA GLY A 191 -3.32 -30.47 3.67
C GLY A 191 -3.85 -30.26 2.25
N ASP A 192 -5.14 -29.92 2.08
CA ASP A 192 -5.71 -29.62 0.77
C ASP A 192 -5.08 -28.38 0.15
N HIS A 193 -4.97 -28.37 -1.19
CA HIS A 193 -4.43 -27.23 -1.93
C HIS A 193 -5.56 -26.34 -2.44
N VAL A 194 -5.50 -25.06 -2.08
CA VAL A 194 -6.45 -24.03 -2.49
C VAL A 194 -5.74 -22.91 -3.23
N ASN A 195 -6.41 -22.29 -4.20
CA ASN A 195 -5.92 -21.08 -4.84
C ASN A 195 -6.72 -19.89 -4.29
N ILE A 196 -6.03 -18.83 -3.86
CA ILE A 196 -6.68 -17.58 -3.47
C ILE A 196 -6.97 -16.78 -4.73
N LEU A 197 -8.25 -16.47 -4.95
CA LEU A 197 -8.76 -15.72 -6.09
C LEU A 197 -8.84 -14.23 -5.80
N SER A 198 -9.30 -13.85 -4.60
CA SER A 198 -9.38 -12.47 -4.15
C SER A 198 -9.47 -12.37 -2.62
N THR A 199 -9.09 -11.21 -2.09
CA THR A 199 -9.15 -10.85 -0.67
C THR A 199 -9.92 -9.55 -0.50
N GLN A 200 -10.64 -9.40 0.62
CA GLN A 200 -11.20 -8.12 1.06
C GLN A 200 -10.49 -7.58 2.30
N TRP A 201 -9.43 -8.26 2.75
CA TRP A 201 -8.71 -7.95 3.99
C TRP A 201 -9.58 -7.94 5.26
N ASP A 202 -10.63 -8.77 5.28
CA ASP A 202 -11.57 -8.95 6.39
C ASP A 202 -11.33 -10.25 7.17
N ALA A 203 -10.11 -10.80 7.04
CA ALA A 203 -9.69 -12.13 7.52
C ALA A 203 -10.33 -13.32 6.79
N PHE A 204 -11.01 -13.08 5.66
CA PHE A 204 -11.51 -14.11 4.77
C PHE A 204 -10.98 -13.95 3.34
N GLU A 205 -10.81 -15.10 2.69
CA GLU A 205 -10.26 -15.22 1.35
C GLU A 205 -11.25 -15.96 0.44
N GLN A 206 -11.49 -15.41 -0.75
CA GLN A 206 -12.20 -16.13 -1.77
C GLN A 206 -11.24 -17.13 -2.43
N THR A 207 -11.59 -18.40 -2.38
CA THR A 207 -10.74 -19.49 -2.83
C THR A 207 -11.39 -20.34 -3.91
N GLY A 208 -10.56 -20.88 -4.79
CA GLY A 208 -10.93 -21.85 -5.81
C GLY A 208 -10.18 -23.18 -5.63
N TRP A 209 -10.88 -24.29 -5.88
CA TRP A 209 -10.38 -25.66 -5.78
C TRP A 209 -9.85 -26.24 -7.10
N LEU A 210 -9.01 -27.30 -7.06
CA LEU A 210 -8.31 -27.87 -8.23
C LEU A 210 -9.03 -29.01 -9.00
N LEU A 211 -8.69 -29.00 -10.30
CA LEU A 211 -8.67 -30.02 -11.37
C LEU A 211 -9.98 -30.53 -11.98
N TYR A 212 -11.07 -30.78 -11.24
CA TYR A 212 -12.27 -31.39 -11.86
C TYR A 212 -13.63 -30.81 -11.44
N ARG A 213 -13.70 -29.97 -10.40
CA ARG A 213 -14.93 -29.26 -10.00
C ARG A 213 -14.59 -27.88 -9.50
N TYR A 214 -15.11 -26.86 -10.19
CA TYR A 214 -14.97 -25.47 -9.80
C TYR A 214 -16.05 -25.14 -8.77
N ARG A 215 -15.65 -24.85 -7.53
CA ARG A 215 -16.55 -24.32 -6.49
C ARG A 215 -15.82 -23.18 -5.80
N ASP A 216 -16.39 -21.98 -5.89
CA ASP A 216 -15.91 -20.83 -5.14
C ASP A 216 -16.34 -20.98 -3.68
N THR A 217 -15.38 -20.89 -2.77
CA THR A 217 -15.59 -20.97 -1.33
C THR A 217 -14.89 -19.82 -0.61
N VAL A 218 -15.50 -19.31 0.44
CA VAL A 218 -14.86 -18.32 1.33
C VAL A 218 -14.23 -19.08 2.49
N LEU A 219 -12.93 -18.88 2.72
CA LEU A 219 -12.20 -19.52 3.80
C LEU A 219 -11.53 -18.46 4.68
N PRO A 220 -11.38 -18.69 6.00
CA PRO A 220 -10.51 -17.87 6.84
C PRO A 220 -9.08 -17.83 6.31
N ALA A 221 -8.47 -16.65 6.31
CA ALA A 221 -7.10 -16.37 5.84
C ALA A 221 -6.01 -17.02 6.71
#